data_AF-A0A6N3EQS1-F1
#
_entry.id   AF-A0A6N3EQS1-F1
#
_cell.length_a   1.000
_cell.length_b   1.000
_cell.length_c   1.000
_cell.angle_alpha   90.00
_cell.angle_beta   90.00
_cell.angle_gamma   90.00
#
_symmetry.space_group_name_H-M   'P 1'
#
loop_
_entity.id
_entity.type
_entity.pdbx_description
1 polymer ?
#
loop_
_entity_poly.entity_id
_entity_poly.type
_entity_poly.pdbx_seq_one_letter_code
_entity_poly.pdbx_strand_id
1 'polypeptide(L)'
;MIMINNGNLTILNANSNNIEQVIKETYEGRYYSIYDYKYITIGDKSIVLVKDKVSFKSPKFTGDTSKKVSEIFNFVSEFEYSEFQSNPNKVLLEGGNCQALSIVFKEVCRNNQIACALVGTPNHVYNIVVIDDEYYKVDVVEKIIEKVGVEEIVKY
;
A
#
# COMPACT_ATOMS: atom_id res chain seq x y z
N MET A 1 -3.39 23.36 10.15
CA MET A 1 -2.57 22.22 9.67
C MET A 1 -1.65 22.75 8.58
N ILE A 2 -0.33 22.62 8.72
CA ILE A 2 0.61 23.04 7.67
C ILE A 2 1.11 21.75 7.01
N MET A 3 0.58 21.42 5.84
CA MET A 3 1.15 20.40 4.98
C MET A 3 2.11 21.07 4.01
N ILE A 4 3.41 20.87 4.20
CA ILE A 4 4.42 21.19 3.18
C ILE A 4 4.70 19.89 2.46
N ASN A 5 4.13 19.72 1.27
CA ASN A 5 4.42 18.57 0.41
C ASN A 5 5.54 18.98 -0.56
N ASN A 6 6.78 18.68 -0.18
CA ASN A 6 7.93 18.94 -1.04
C ASN A 6 8.51 17.62 -1.51
N GLY A 7 7.83 16.99 -2.47
CA GLY A 7 8.29 15.80 -3.16
C GLY A 7 8.31 14.53 -2.30
N ASN A 8 9.00 14.49 -1.16
CA ASN A 8 9.37 13.30 -0.38
C ASN A 8 9.09 13.39 1.14
N LEU A 9 8.43 14.46 1.59
CA LEU A 9 8.28 14.77 3.01
C LEU A 9 6.89 15.36 3.20
N THR A 10 6.05 14.68 3.98
CA THR A 10 4.85 15.29 4.56
C THR A 10 5.11 15.51 6.02
N ILE A 11 4.98 16.76 6.46
CA ILE A 11 5.12 17.16 7.86
C ILE A 11 3.73 17.27 8.48
N LEU A 12 3.47 16.50 9.53
CA LEU A 12 2.27 16.63 10.36
C LEU A 12 2.62 17.32 11.68
N ASN A 13 1.65 18.06 12.23
CA ASN A 13 1.73 18.62 13.57
C ASN A 13 0.89 17.75 14.50
N ALA A 14 1.55 16.93 15.31
CA ALA A 14 0.95 16.01 16.28
C ALA A 14 1.51 16.27 17.68
N ASN A 15 1.03 15.56 18.71
CA ASN A 15 1.71 15.37 19.98
C ASN A 15 2.27 13.95 20.00
N SER A 16 3.33 13.67 20.78
CA SER A 16 3.91 12.32 20.87
C SER A 16 2.89 11.23 21.23
N ASN A 17 1.83 11.59 21.96
CA ASN A 17 0.81 10.66 22.43
C ASN A 17 -0.26 10.32 21.38
N ASN A 18 -0.33 11.04 20.25
CA ASN A 18 -1.39 10.85 19.25
C ASN A 18 -0.90 10.81 17.79
N ILE A 19 0.41 10.63 17.56
CA ILE A 19 1.00 10.61 16.20
C ILE A 19 0.25 9.65 15.27
N GLU A 20 0.02 8.43 15.73
CA GLU A 20 -0.64 7.38 14.95
C GLU A 20 -2.06 7.79 14.52
N GLN A 21 -2.82 8.36 15.45
CA GLN A 21 -4.16 8.86 15.20
C GLN A 21 -4.12 10.01 14.18
N VAL A 22 -3.19 10.96 14.33
CA VAL A 22 -3.04 12.08 13.41
C VAL A 22 -2.66 11.61 12.00
N ILE A 23 -1.80 10.59 11.87
CA ILE A 23 -1.48 9.99 10.56
C ILE A 23 -2.75 9.36 9.96
N LYS A 24 -3.49 8.56 10.73
CA LYS A 24 -4.74 7.93 10.27
C LYS A 24 -5.77 8.96 9.81
N GLU A 25 -6.01 10.01 10.58
CA GLU A 25 -6.95 11.08 10.24
C GLU A 25 -6.48 11.91 9.03
N THR A 26 -5.18 12.10 8.86
CA THR A 26 -4.66 12.89 7.72
C THR A 26 -4.66 12.10 6.42
N TYR A 27 -4.42 10.79 6.49
CA TYR A 27 -4.28 9.93 5.31
C TYR A 27 -5.56 9.15 4.98
N GLU A 28 -6.51 9.04 5.91
CA GLU A 28 -7.81 8.36 5.77
C GLU A 28 -7.67 7.02 5.01
N GLY A 29 -8.42 6.83 3.92
CA GLY A 29 -8.37 5.63 3.06
C GLY A 29 -7.01 5.34 2.38
N ARG A 30 -5.99 6.18 2.61
CA ARG A 30 -4.59 5.95 2.17
C ARG A 30 -3.65 5.60 3.32
N TYR A 31 -4.14 5.51 4.55
CA TYR A 31 -3.32 5.20 5.71
C TYR A 31 -2.47 3.93 5.50
N TYR A 32 -3.04 2.87 4.93
CA TYR A 32 -2.33 1.62 4.66
C TYR A 32 -1.23 1.71 3.59
N SER A 33 -1.10 2.83 2.88
CA SER A 33 0.06 3.11 2.02
C SER A 33 1.26 3.70 2.78
N ILE A 34 1.06 4.14 4.03
CA ILE A 34 2.14 4.54 4.94
C ILE A 34 2.72 3.27 5.58
N TYR A 35 3.98 2.95 5.28
CA TYR A 35 4.62 1.73 5.79
C TYR A 35 5.55 1.97 6.97
N ASP A 36 5.89 3.23 7.26
CA ASP A 36 6.76 3.64 8.36
C ASP A 36 6.64 5.16 8.59
N TYR A 37 7.08 5.65 9.74
CA TYR A 37 7.23 7.08 10.00
C TYR A 37 8.36 7.35 11.01
N LYS A 38 8.90 8.55 10.96
CA LYS A 38 9.83 9.10 11.96
C LYS A 38 9.23 10.36 12.53
N TYR A 39 9.56 10.70 13.77
CA TYR A 39 9.13 11.96 14.34
C TYR A 39 10.18 12.54 15.29
N ILE A 40 10.09 13.84 15.49
CA ILE A 40 10.81 14.56 16.52
C ILE A 40 9.82 15.43 17.30
N THR A 41 9.90 15.39 18.62
CA THR A 41 9.05 16.18 19.52
C THR A 41 9.82 17.39 20.05
N ILE A 42 9.23 18.57 19.93
CA ILE A 42 9.74 19.86 20.42
C ILE A 42 8.64 20.50 21.26
N GLY A 43 8.81 20.50 22.59
CA GLY A 43 7.76 20.93 23.51
C GLY A 43 6.55 19.99 23.46
N ASP A 44 5.37 20.53 23.19
CA ASP A 44 4.10 19.80 23.09
C ASP A 44 3.75 19.36 21.66
N LYS A 45 4.64 19.62 20.69
CA LYS A 45 4.42 19.36 19.26
C LYS A 45 5.43 18.37 18.70
N SER A 46 5.01 17.60 17.72
CA SER A 46 5.79 16.63 17.00
C SER A 46 5.75 16.95 15.51
N ILE A 47 6.92 16.95 14.89
CA ILE A 47 7.10 16.96 13.44
C ILE A 47 7.17 15.51 13.01
N VAL A 48 6.21 15.05 12.22
CA VAL A 48 6.14 13.67 11.72
C VAL A 48 6.55 13.63 10.26
N LEU A 49 7.46 12.74 9.90
CA LEU A 49 7.85 12.37 8.54
C LEU A 49 7.30 10.98 8.26
N VAL A 50 6.31 10.87 7.37
CA VAL A 50 5.81 9.56 6.92
C VAL A 50 6.64 9.00 5.77
N LYS A 51 6.64 7.68 5.63
CA LYS A 51 7.20 6.97 4.48
C LYS A 51 6.07 6.24 3.75
N ASP A 52 5.79 6.70 2.53
CA ASP A 52 4.74 6.21 1.64
C ASP A 52 5.25 5.97 0.21
N LYS A 53 6.55 6.17 -0.01
CA LYS A 53 7.18 6.09 -1.33
C LYS A 53 7.78 4.74 -1.61
N VAL A 54 7.46 4.24 -2.79
CA VAL A 54 8.00 3.01 -3.32
C VAL A 54 9.01 3.36 -4.42
N SER A 55 10.26 2.95 -4.24
CA SER A 55 11.34 3.06 -5.23
C SER A 55 11.55 1.76 -6.02
N PHE A 56 10.59 0.86 -5.96
CA PHE A 56 10.61 -0.43 -6.64
C PHE A 56 10.53 -0.24 -8.16
N LYS A 57 11.57 -0.69 -8.88
CA LYS A 57 11.55 -0.70 -10.35
C LYS A 57 10.83 -1.95 -10.84
N SER A 58 9.56 -1.81 -11.22
CA SER A 58 8.75 -2.94 -11.65
C SER A 58 9.02 -3.36 -13.10
N PRO A 59 8.88 -4.66 -13.43
CA PRO A 59 8.79 -5.10 -14.81
C PRO A 59 7.54 -4.52 -15.51
N LYS A 60 7.60 -4.52 -16.85
CA LYS A 60 6.47 -4.19 -17.73
C LYS A 60 5.88 -5.48 -18.28
N PHE A 61 4.57 -5.63 -18.12
CA PHE A 61 3.81 -6.79 -18.59
C PHE A 61 3.02 -6.42 -19.85
N THR A 62 2.75 -7.41 -20.71
CA THR A 62 2.14 -7.20 -22.03
C THR A 62 0.89 -8.06 -22.19
N GLY A 63 -0.08 -7.57 -22.95
CA GLY A 63 -1.39 -8.21 -23.12
C GLY A 63 -2.54 -7.37 -22.57
N ASP A 64 -3.72 -7.98 -22.48
CA ASP A 64 -4.90 -7.38 -21.84
C ASP A 64 -4.73 -7.25 -20.31
N THR A 65 -5.69 -6.57 -19.69
CA THR A 65 -5.68 -6.31 -18.24
C THR A 65 -5.68 -7.60 -17.42
N SER A 66 -6.47 -8.59 -17.82
CA SER A 66 -6.59 -9.88 -17.11
C SER A 66 -5.25 -10.63 -17.10
N LYS A 67 -4.60 -10.72 -18.26
CA LYS A 67 -3.28 -11.33 -18.40
C LYS A 67 -2.24 -10.58 -17.58
N LYS A 68 -2.18 -9.24 -17.68
CA LYS A 68 -1.23 -8.45 -16.90
C LYS A 68 -1.44 -8.63 -15.40
N VAL A 69 -2.68 -8.58 -14.89
CA VAL A 69 -2.97 -8.80 -13.47
C VAL A 69 -2.48 -10.18 -13.03
N SER A 70 -2.70 -11.21 -13.85
CA SER A 70 -2.26 -12.58 -13.55
C SER A 70 -0.74 -12.69 -13.51
N GLU A 71 -0.02 -12.07 -14.44
CA GLU A 71 1.45 -12.03 -14.46
C GLU A 71 2.02 -11.24 -13.28
N ILE A 72 1.41 -10.11 -12.92
CA ILE A 72 1.79 -9.31 -11.74
C ILE A 72 1.56 -10.10 -10.46
N PHE A 73 0.41 -10.76 -10.34
CA PHE A 73 0.07 -11.58 -9.19
C PHE A 73 1.09 -12.71 -9.00
N ASN A 74 1.44 -13.43 -10.06
CA ASN A 74 2.46 -14.48 -10.01
C ASN A 74 3.82 -13.89 -9.60
N PHE A 75 4.22 -12.78 -10.21
CA PHE A 75 5.49 -12.11 -9.91
C PHE A 75 5.62 -11.68 -8.44
N VAL A 76 4.57 -11.07 -7.86
CA VAL A 76 4.61 -10.63 -6.45
C VAL A 76 4.47 -11.81 -5.49
N SER A 77 3.72 -12.85 -5.86
CA SER A 77 3.53 -14.07 -5.04
C SER A 77 4.78 -14.94 -4.93
N GLU A 78 5.82 -14.68 -5.74
CA GLU A 78 7.14 -15.31 -5.61
C GLU A 78 7.98 -14.72 -4.48
N PHE A 79 7.64 -13.52 -3.98
CA PHE A 79 8.38 -12.91 -2.87
C PHE A 79 8.08 -13.61 -1.55
N GLU A 80 9.11 -13.74 -0.72
CA GLU A 80 9.00 -14.39 0.58
C GLU A 80 8.07 -13.58 1.52
N TYR A 81 7.23 -14.29 2.26
CA TYR A 81 6.42 -13.67 3.29
C TYR A 81 7.23 -13.46 4.57
N SER A 82 7.23 -12.24 5.10
CA SER A 82 7.96 -11.87 6.31
C SER A 82 7.10 -10.99 7.19
N GLU A 83 6.53 -11.56 8.26
CA GLU A 83 5.50 -10.96 9.11
C GLU A 83 5.86 -9.55 9.64
N PHE A 84 7.12 -9.34 10.02
CA PHE A 84 7.59 -8.10 10.64
C PHE A 84 8.21 -7.09 9.67
N GLN A 85 8.15 -7.36 8.36
CA GLN A 85 8.72 -6.50 7.33
C GLN A 85 7.64 -5.73 6.57
N SER A 86 7.33 -4.51 7.01
CA SER A 86 6.35 -3.64 6.34
C SER A 86 6.90 -2.82 5.17
N ASN A 87 8.24 -2.74 5.01
CA ASN A 87 8.83 -1.81 4.04
C ASN A 87 8.82 -2.40 2.60
N PRO A 88 8.03 -1.83 1.67
CA PRO A 88 7.91 -2.34 0.30
C PRO A 88 9.24 -2.26 -0.48
N ASN A 89 10.16 -1.38 -0.08
CA ASN A 89 11.45 -1.21 -0.76
C ASN A 89 12.47 -2.31 -0.42
N LYS A 90 12.15 -3.19 0.55
CA LYS A 90 13.01 -4.29 0.99
C LYS A 90 12.54 -5.67 0.53
N VAL A 91 11.37 -5.74 -0.10
CA VAL A 91 10.68 -7.00 -0.45
C VAL A 91 11.54 -7.95 -1.28
N LEU A 92 12.34 -7.44 -2.21
CA LEU A 92 13.22 -8.27 -3.05
C LEU A 92 14.31 -9.02 -2.28
N LEU A 93 14.74 -8.50 -1.13
CA LEU A 93 15.88 -9.02 -0.37
C LEU A 93 15.47 -9.66 0.96
N GLU A 94 14.42 -9.14 1.58
CA GLU A 94 14.01 -9.48 2.96
C GLU A 94 12.58 -10.05 3.04
N GLY A 95 11.92 -10.22 1.89
CA GLY A 95 10.48 -10.51 1.85
C GLY A 95 9.62 -9.36 2.37
N GLY A 96 8.33 -9.60 2.57
CA GLY A 96 7.41 -8.59 3.08
C GLY A 96 6.16 -9.18 3.73
N ASN A 97 5.54 -8.40 4.60
CA ASN A 97 4.22 -8.75 5.15
C ASN A 97 3.09 -8.36 4.18
N CYS A 98 1.85 -8.59 4.57
CA CYS A 98 0.67 -8.31 3.74
C CYS A 98 0.61 -6.85 3.26
N GLN A 99 0.99 -5.90 4.11
CA GLN A 99 1.06 -4.49 3.74
C GLN A 99 2.15 -4.23 2.69
N ALA A 100 3.38 -4.70 2.93
CA ALA A 100 4.50 -4.49 2.03
C ALA A 100 4.22 -5.08 0.64
N LEU A 101 3.75 -6.33 0.59
CA LEU A 101 3.46 -7.02 -0.66
C LEU A 101 2.29 -6.37 -1.42
N SER A 102 1.24 -5.93 -0.72
CA SER A 102 0.11 -5.22 -1.35
C SER A 102 0.50 -3.84 -1.88
N ILE A 103 1.42 -3.13 -1.20
CA ILE A 103 1.97 -1.87 -1.69
C ILE A 103 2.80 -2.11 -2.97
N VAL A 104 3.65 -3.15 -2.99
CA VAL A 104 4.42 -3.52 -4.19
C VAL A 104 3.48 -3.90 -5.34
N PHE A 105 2.47 -4.73 -5.09
CA PHE A 105 1.49 -5.12 -6.10
C PHE A 105 0.79 -3.91 -6.72
N LYS A 106 0.32 -2.97 -5.88
CA LYS A 106 -0.30 -1.72 -6.36
C LYS A 106 0.66 -0.88 -7.19
N GLU A 107 1.92 -0.78 -6.78
CA GLU A 107 2.94 -0.03 -7.52
C GLU A 107 3.23 -0.65 -8.89
N VAL A 108 3.32 -1.98 -8.96
CA VAL A 108 3.47 -2.71 -10.22
C VAL A 108 2.24 -2.51 -11.12
N CYS A 109 1.02 -2.56 -10.57
CA CYS A 109 -0.21 -2.27 -11.30
C CYS A 109 -0.20 -0.84 -11.87
N ARG A 110 0.15 0.16 -11.05
CA ARG A 110 0.27 1.56 -11.46
C ARG A 110 1.24 1.72 -12.62
N ASN A 111 2.41 1.09 -12.53
CA ASN A 111 3.42 1.12 -13.59
C ASN A 111 2.96 0.39 -14.86
N ASN A 112 1.99 -0.52 -14.78
CA ASN A 112 1.40 -1.24 -15.91
C ASN A 112 0.05 -0.68 -16.37
N GLN A 113 -0.33 0.51 -15.88
CA GLN A 113 -1.57 1.23 -16.21
C GLN A 113 -2.84 0.45 -15.84
N ILE A 114 -2.81 -0.25 -14.71
CA ILE A 114 -3.94 -1.02 -14.18
C ILE A 114 -4.52 -0.27 -12.99
N ALA A 115 -5.84 -0.06 -12.99
CA ALA A 115 -6.55 0.52 -11.87
C ALA A 115 -6.49 -0.44 -10.67
N CYS A 116 -5.88 0.02 -9.58
CA CYS A 116 -5.64 -0.79 -8.39
C CYS A 116 -5.73 0.08 -7.13
N ALA A 117 -6.48 -0.40 -6.14
CA ALA A 117 -6.62 0.20 -4.83
C ALA A 117 -6.00 -0.72 -3.76
N LEU A 118 -5.61 -0.11 -2.64
CA LEU A 118 -5.25 -0.82 -1.41
C LEU A 118 -6.49 -0.82 -0.53
N VAL A 119 -6.81 -1.97 0.05
CA VAL A 119 -7.87 -2.10 1.05
C VAL A 119 -7.25 -2.70 2.29
N GLY A 120 -7.47 -2.04 3.42
CA GLY A 120 -6.97 -2.49 4.71
C GLY A 120 -8.10 -2.82 5.65
N THR A 121 -7.93 -3.93 6.34
CA THR A 121 -8.73 -4.36 7.50
C THR A 121 -7.87 -4.21 8.76
N PRO A 122 -8.41 -4.41 9.96
CA PRO A 122 -7.61 -4.32 11.19
C PRO A 122 -6.38 -5.24 11.23
N ASN A 123 -6.43 -6.39 10.55
CA ASN A 123 -5.39 -7.42 10.63
C ASN A 123 -4.74 -7.76 9.29
N HIS A 124 -5.19 -7.16 8.19
CA HIS A 124 -4.75 -7.58 6.86
C HIS A 124 -4.89 -6.47 5.82
N VAL A 125 -4.03 -6.50 4.80
CA VAL A 125 -4.06 -5.57 3.67
C VAL A 125 -4.02 -6.38 2.38
N TYR A 126 -4.89 -6.02 1.44
CA TYR A 126 -5.00 -6.63 0.11
C TYR A 126 -5.27 -5.56 -0.95
N ASN A 127 -5.41 -5.99 -2.21
CA ASN A 127 -5.67 -5.10 -3.33
C ASN A 127 -7.05 -5.35 -3.96
N ILE A 128 -7.66 -4.29 -4.49
CA ILE A 128 -8.77 -4.40 -5.43
C ILE A 128 -8.27 -3.94 -6.79
N VAL A 129 -8.50 -4.74 -7.83
CA VAL A 129 -8.20 -4.40 -9.23
C VAL A 129 -9.46 -4.39 -10.06
N VAL A 130 -9.47 -3.59 -11.12
CA VAL A 130 -10.56 -3.56 -12.10
C VAL A 130 -10.11 -4.31 -13.36
N ILE A 131 -10.86 -5.33 -13.75
CA ILE A 131 -10.66 -6.12 -14.98
C ILE A 131 -11.99 -6.14 -15.71
N ASP A 132 -12.04 -5.60 -16.93
CA ASP A 132 -13.24 -5.57 -17.78
C ASP A 132 -14.49 -5.04 -17.04
N ASP A 133 -14.35 -3.89 -16.37
CA ASP A 133 -15.38 -3.21 -15.55
C ASP A 133 -15.88 -4.00 -14.31
N GLU A 134 -15.23 -5.12 -13.99
CA GLU A 134 -15.51 -5.94 -12.82
C GLU A 134 -14.41 -5.79 -11.77
N TYR A 135 -14.78 -5.90 -10.50
CA TYR A 135 -13.86 -5.75 -9.39
C TYR A 135 -13.38 -7.11 -8.88
N TYR A 136 -12.07 -7.20 -8.64
CA TYR A 136 -11.44 -8.40 -8.13
C TYR A 136 -10.63 -8.07 -6.89
N LYS A 137 -10.84 -8.85 -5.81
CA LYS A 137 -9.92 -8.91 -4.70
C LYS A 137 -8.70 -9.73 -5.10
N VAL A 138 -7.54 -9.15 -4.88
CA VAL A 138 -6.25 -9.78 -5.08
C VAL A 138 -5.53 -9.82 -3.74
N ASP A 139 -5.35 -11.02 -3.24
CA ASP A 139 -4.62 -11.29 -2.01
C ASP A 139 -3.37 -12.11 -2.36
N VAL A 140 -2.24 -11.42 -2.41
CA VAL A 140 -0.94 -12.03 -2.74
C VAL A 140 -0.41 -12.93 -1.63
N VAL A 141 -0.85 -12.74 -0.38
CA VAL A 141 -0.43 -13.56 0.76
C VAL A 141 -1.25 -14.85 0.79
N GLU A 142 -2.57 -14.74 0.67
CA GLU A 142 -3.47 -15.90 0.61
C GLU A 142 -3.45 -16.60 -0.75
N LYS A 143 -2.82 -15.98 -1.76
CA LYS A 143 -2.73 -16.44 -3.15
C LYS A 143 -4.11 -16.61 -3.82
N ILE A 144 -4.95 -15.60 -3.66
CA ILE A 144 -6.32 -15.59 -4.18
C ILE A 144 -6.53 -14.40 -5.14
N ILE A 145 -7.22 -14.68 -6.24
CA ILE A 145 -7.87 -13.67 -7.08
C ILE A 145 -9.35 -14.06 -7.15
N GLU A 146 -10.23 -13.24 -6.60
CA GLU A 146 -11.66 -13.52 -6.57
C GLU A 146 -12.48 -12.30 -6.99
N LYS A 147 -13.55 -12.55 -7.75
CA LYS A 147 -14.50 -11.49 -8.13
C LYS A 147 -15.28 -11.06 -6.89
N VAL A 148 -15.39 -9.75 -6.66
CA VAL A 148 -16.11 -9.18 -5.52
C VAL A 148 -17.19 -8.21 -5.96
N GLY A 149 -18.24 -8.08 -5.15
CA GLY A 149 -19.30 -7.11 -5.40
C GLY A 149 -18.87 -5.69 -5.03
N VAL A 150 -19.41 -4.68 -5.71
CA VAL A 150 -19.14 -3.25 -5.39
C VAL A 150 -19.48 -2.92 -3.94
N GLU A 151 -20.56 -3.52 -3.41
CA GLU A 151 -21.01 -3.32 -2.03
C GLU A 151 -20.02 -3.80 -0.96
N GLU A 152 -19.11 -4.71 -1.32
CA GLU A 152 -18.07 -5.22 -0.41
C GLU A 152 -16.86 -4.28 -0.35
N ILE A 153 -16.68 -3.43 -1.36
CA ILE A 153 -15.56 -2.48 -1.47
C ILE A 153 -15.84 -1.20 -0.69
N VAL A 154 -17.09 -0.73 -0.67
CA VAL A 154 -17.50 0.56 -0.05
C VAL A 154 -17.49 0.50 1.50
N LYS A 155 -17.28 -0.67 2.09
CA LYS A 155 -17.21 -0.85 3.55
C LYS A 155 -15.85 -0.49 4.17
N TYR A 156 -14.86 -0.14 3.34
CA TYR A 156 -13.47 0.08 3.74
C TYR A 156 -12.88 1.31 3.05
#